data_AF-A0A1Q7AA68-F1
#
_entry.id   AF-A0A1Q7AA68-F1
#
_cell.length_a   1.000
_cell.length_b   1.000
_cell.length_c   1.000
_cell.angle_alpha   90.00
_cell.angle_beta   90.00
_cell.angle_gamma   90.00
#
_symmetry.space_group_name_H-M   'P 1'
#
loop_
_entity.id
_entity.type
_entity.pdbx_description
1 polymer ?
#
loop_
_entity_poly.entity_id
_entity_poly.type
_entity_poly.pdbx_seq_one_letter_code
_entity_poly.pdbx_strand_id
1 'polypeptide(L)'
;MKDKWLMIGVIATFGAFFLMMVSMMTLSRHTAKNKELLAQAPSTPQQTQTVPTATADFSLYKTIVGDDGREMLEIPEGPFKMGSNNGDYDEAPEHQVYLATVYIDKHEVTQAEYDRFVRATKRGKPFVPVFDDDISKILKPELAAMGMSWSDAAAYCQWAGKRLPTEAEWEKAAKGEGNRKYPWGDTLTPMQANLDGEEDGYKYLAPPGKFEAGRSPYGLYDMAGNVAEWV
;
A
#
# COMPACT_ATOMS: atom_id res chain seq x y z
N MET A 1 5.51 -5.37 -50.10
CA MET A 1 4.62 -5.24 -48.90
C MET A 1 5.13 -6.06 -47.71
N LYS A 2 5.64 -7.29 -47.91
CA LYS A 2 6.18 -8.14 -46.83
C LYS A 2 7.38 -7.53 -46.08
N ASP A 3 8.27 -6.81 -46.77
CA ASP A 3 9.50 -6.26 -46.17
C ASP A 3 9.24 -5.09 -45.20
N LYS A 4 8.16 -4.34 -45.40
CA LYS A 4 7.77 -3.26 -44.47
C LYS A 4 7.29 -3.83 -43.13
N TRP A 5 6.54 -4.92 -43.15
CA TRP A 5 6.09 -5.62 -41.94
C TRP A 5 7.24 -6.30 -41.20
N LEU A 6 8.21 -6.84 -41.95
CA LEU A 6 9.45 -7.38 -41.38
C LEU A 6 10.26 -6.29 -40.66
N MET A 7 10.46 -5.13 -41.31
CA MET A 7 11.21 -4.02 -40.72
C MET A 7 10.54 -3.44 -39.47
N ILE A 8 9.20 -3.34 -39.45
CA ILE A 8 8.44 -2.93 -38.28
C ILE A 8 8.61 -3.94 -37.13
N GLY A 9 8.55 -5.24 -37.40
CA GLY A 9 8.78 -6.28 -36.38
C GLY A 9 10.20 -6.26 -35.81
N VAL A 10 11.20 -6.00 -36.63
CA VAL A 10 12.60 -5.84 -36.19
C VAL A 10 12.75 -4.59 -35.33
N ILE A 11 12.18 -3.45 -35.72
CA ILE A 11 12.24 -2.21 -34.91
C ILE A 11 11.51 -2.40 -33.57
N ALA A 12 10.35 -3.07 -33.56
CA ALA A 12 9.60 -3.35 -32.33
C ALA A 12 10.38 -4.25 -31.36
N THR A 13 11.06 -5.28 -31.86
CA THR A 13 11.89 -6.17 -31.02
C THR A 13 13.13 -5.46 -30.46
N PHE A 14 13.81 -4.63 -31.26
CA PHE A 14 14.90 -3.78 -30.75
C PHE A 14 14.41 -2.75 -29.72
N GLY A 15 13.24 -2.16 -29.93
CA GLY A 15 12.62 -1.24 -28.97
C GLY A 15 12.30 -1.93 -27.64
N ALA A 16 11.70 -3.13 -27.68
CA ALA A 16 11.43 -3.93 -26.49
C ALA A 16 12.72 -4.32 -25.74
N PHE A 17 13.75 -4.75 -26.48
CA PHE A 17 15.05 -5.09 -25.90
C PHE A 17 15.74 -3.88 -25.25
N PHE A 18 15.67 -2.71 -25.90
CA PHE A 18 16.20 -1.47 -25.35
C PHE A 18 15.48 -1.07 -24.05
N LEU A 19 14.14 -1.15 -24.02
CA LEU A 19 13.35 -0.88 -22.81
C LEU A 19 13.69 -1.85 -21.67
N MET A 20 13.84 -3.15 -21.99
CA MET A 20 14.28 -4.15 -21.02
C MET A 20 15.67 -3.83 -20.46
N MET A 21 16.62 -3.44 -21.33
CA MET A 21 17.98 -3.10 -20.90
C MET A 21 18.01 -1.87 -20.01
N VAL A 22 17.25 -0.82 -20.34
CA VAL A 22 17.11 0.38 -19.50
C VAL A 22 16.52 0.01 -18.13
N SER A 23 15.47 -0.84 -18.11
CA SER A 23 14.87 -1.34 -16.88
C SER A 23 15.85 -2.15 -16.01
N MET A 24 16.64 -3.05 -16.62
CA MET A 24 17.69 -3.77 -15.89
C MET A 24 18.76 -2.84 -15.32
N MET A 25 19.15 -1.79 -16.06
CA MET A 25 20.14 -0.81 -15.60
C MET A 25 19.60 0.04 -14.44
N THR A 26 18.34 0.47 -14.49
CA THR A 26 17.72 1.19 -13.37
C THR A 26 17.62 0.30 -12.15
N LEU A 27 17.12 -0.94 -12.30
CA LEU A 27 17.05 -1.91 -11.21
C LEU A 27 18.42 -2.14 -10.58
N SER A 28 19.45 -2.40 -11.39
CA SER A 28 20.83 -2.61 -10.91
C SER A 28 21.37 -1.40 -10.14
N ARG A 29 21.09 -0.18 -10.60
CA ARG A 29 21.46 1.05 -9.89
C ARG A 29 20.70 1.20 -8.57
N HIS A 30 19.41 0.90 -8.56
CA HIS A 30 18.59 0.91 -7.36
C HIS A 30 19.11 -0.11 -6.34
N THR A 31 19.42 -1.34 -6.77
CA THR A 31 20.01 -2.38 -5.91
C THR A 31 21.35 -1.94 -5.34
N ALA A 32 22.23 -1.36 -6.16
CA ALA A 32 23.53 -0.86 -5.71
C ALA A 32 23.39 0.25 -4.67
N LYS A 33 22.51 1.22 -4.91
CA LYS A 33 22.22 2.31 -3.98
C LYS A 33 21.60 1.79 -2.68
N ASN A 34 20.67 0.84 -2.75
CA ASN A 34 20.06 0.22 -1.56
C ASN A 34 21.13 -0.49 -0.72
N LYS A 35 22.02 -1.27 -1.36
CA LYS A 35 23.14 -1.93 -0.68
C LYS A 35 24.08 -0.93 0.00
N GLU A 36 24.35 0.22 -0.62
CA GLU A 36 25.16 1.28 -0.04
C GLU A 36 24.46 1.91 1.18
N LEU A 37 23.17 2.23 1.08
CA LEU A 37 22.39 2.78 2.20
C LEU A 37 22.31 1.79 3.36
N LEU A 38 22.10 0.50 3.09
CA LEU A 38 22.12 -0.55 4.10
C LEU A 38 23.48 -0.67 4.79
N ALA A 39 24.58 -0.47 4.07
CA ALA A 39 25.93 -0.50 4.66
C ALA A 39 26.23 0.72 5.53
N GLN A 40 25.54 1.84 5.30
CA GLN A 40 25.70 3.09 6.07
C GLN A 40 24.66 3.24 7.18
N ALA A 41 23.59 2.45 7.15
CA ALA A 41 22.54 2.47 8.15
C ALA A 41 23.13 2.12 9.54
N PRO A 42 22.81 2.88 10.60
CA PRO A 42 23.15 2.50 11.96
C PRO A 42 22.61 1.10 12.25
N SER A 43 23.36 0.27 12.97
CA SER A 43 22.80 -0.96 13.52
C SER A 43 21.77 -0.58 14.59
N THR A 44 20.51 -0.43 14.20
CA THR A 44 19.41 -0.17 15.13
C THR A 44 19.39 -1.31 16.15
N PRO A 45 19.45 -1.02 17.46
CA PRO A 45 19.24 -2.05 18.46
C PRO A 45 17.90 -2.72 18.16
N GLN A 46 17.85 -4.06 18.12
CA GLN A 46 16.59 -4.79 18.09
C GLN A 46 15.76 -4.29 19.28
N GLN A 47 14.82 -3.37 19.05
CA GLN A 47 13.88 -2.96 20.07
C GLN A 47 13.11 -4.22 20.44
N THR A 48 13.34 -4.67 21.67
CA THR A 48 12.73 -5.85 22.23
C THR A 48 11.23 -5.64 22.16
N GLN A 49 10.56 -6.54 21.46
CA GLN A 49 9.14 -6.45 21.13
C GLN A 49 8.32 -6.35 22.43
N THR A 50 7.74 -5.18 22.69
CA THR A 50 6.58 -5.08 23.56
C THR A 50 5.36 -5.13 22.66
N VAL A 51 4.53 -6.16 22.85
CA VAL A 51 3.20 -6.30 22.26
C VAL A 51 2.48 -4.94 22.34
N PRO A 52 1.98 -4.36 21.23
CA PRO A 52 1.14 -3.17 21.31
C PRO A 52 -0.12 -3.55 22.10
N THR A 53 -0.14 -3.15 23.37
CA THR A 53 -1.40 -3.00 24.11
C THR A 53 -2.23 -1.93 23.38
N ALA A 54 -3.55 -1.92 23.55
CA ALA A 54 -4.49 -0.92 23.00
C ALA A 54 -4.14 0.57 23.33
N THR A 55 -3.01 0.83 23.99
CA THR A 55 -2.41 2.11 24.33
C THR A 55 -1.03 2.27 23.71
N ALA A 56 -0.82 1.86 22.46
CA ALA A 56 0.39 2.20 21.73
C ALA A 56 0.41 3.73 21.50
N ASP A 57 1.50 4.38 21.89
CA ASP A 57 1.68 5.81 21.72
C ASP A 57 2.18 6.11 20.30
N PHE A 58 1.26 6.52 19.43
CA PHE A 58 1.57 6.90 18.05
C PHE A 58 2.01 8.36 17.90
N SER A 59 2.06 9.14 18.99
CA SER A 59 2.45 10.56 18.93
C SER A 59 3.91 10.78 18.51
N LEU A 60 4.71 9.71 18.51
CA LEU A 60 6.09 9.70 18.03
C LEU A 60 6.20 9.92 16.51
N TYR A 61 5.17 9.57 15.74
CA TYR A 61 5.18 9.71 14.29
C TYR A 61 4.47 11.00 13.89
N LYS A 62 5.10 11.77 13.01
CA LYS A 62 4.53 13.03 12.59
C LYS A 62 3.28 12.80 11.72
N THR A 63 2.19 13.47 12.09
CA THR A 63 1.00 13.59 11.24
C THR A 63 1.09 14.86 10.40
N ILE A 64 0.81 14.74 9.10
CA ILE A 64 0.57 15.87 8.21
C ILE A 64 -0.85 15.79 7.64
N VAL A 65 -1.36 16.91 7.14
CA VAL A 65 -2.65 16.95 6.43
C VAL A 65 -2.36 17.26 4.97
N GLY A 66 -2.78 16.37 4.07
CA GLY A 66 -2.65 16.54 2.63
C GLY A 66 -3.58 17.62 2.07
N ASP A 67 -3.36 18.01 0.82
CA ASP A 67 -4.15 19.05 0.13
C ASP A 67 -5.64 18.67 -0.01
N ASP A 68 -5.95 17.38 0.05
CA ASP A 68 -7.30 16.81 0.08
C ASP A 68 -7.96 16.82 1.47
N GLY A 69 -7.26 17.32 2.48
CA GLY A 69 -7.69 17.41 3.88
C GLY A 69 -7.55 16.11 4.67
N ARG A 70 -6.83 15.10 4.13
CA ARG A 70 -6.67 13.79 4.78
C ARG A 70 -5.39 13.74 5.61
N GLU A 71 -5.47 13.10 6.77
CA GLU A 71 -4.30 12.84 7.62
C GLU A 71 -3.38 11.79 6.98
N MET A 72 -2.08 12.06 7.00
CA MET A 72 -1.04 11.13 6.60
C MET A 72 -0.05 10.96 7.75
N LEU A 73 0.36 9.72 7.99
CA LEU A 73 1.31 9.36 9.05
C LEU A 73 2.69 9.15 8.47
N GLU A 74 3.70 9.61 9.19
CA GLU A 74 5.11 9.39 8.89
C GLU A 74 5.49 7.92 9.03
N ILE A 75 6.12 7.38 7.99
CA ILE A 75 6.87 6.13 8.01
C ILE A 75 8.35 6.52 8.01
N PRO A 76 9.06 6.38 9.14
CA PRO A 76 10.43 6.83 9.26
C PRO A 76 11.36 6.17 8.23
N GLU A 77 12.41 6.89 7.83
CA GLU A 77 13.49 6.29 7.05
C GLU A 77 14.14 5.14 7.82
N GLY A 78 14.70 4.19 7.09
CA GLY A 78 15.49 3.11 7.69
C GLY A 78 15.29 1.77 6.99
N PRO A 79 16.12 0.77 7.37
CA PRO A 79 16.03 -0.57 6.85
C PRO A 79 14.81 -1.31 7.42
N PHE A 80 14.21 -2.19 6.62
CA PHE A 80 13.25 -3.18 7.09
C PHE A 80 13.36 -4.48 6.30
N LYS A 81 12.86 -5.58 6.87
CA LYS A 81 12.82 -6.90 6.23
C LYS A 81 11.54 -7.06 5.43
N MET A 82 11.67 -6.94 4.11
CA MET A 82 10.59 -7.13 3.14
C MET A 82 10.44 -8.62 2.80
N GLY A 83 9.20 -9.06 2.62
CA GLY A 83 8.85 -10.44 2.27
C GLY A 83 8.83 -11.40 3.47
N SER A 84 8.62 -12.68 3.16
CA SER A 84 8.49 -13.77 4.11
C SER A 84 9.01 -15.07 3.53
N ASN A 85 9.89 -15.77 4.26
CA ASN A 85 10.31 -17.13 3.89
C ASN A 85 9.30 -18.21 4.30
N ASN A 86 8.25 -17.83 5.04
CA ASN A 86 7.19 -18.74 5.51
C ASN A 86 5.84 -18.44 4.85
N GLY A 87 5.80 -17.50 3.89
CA GLY A 87 4.61 -17.09 3.15
C GLY A 87 4.47 -17.83 1.82
N ASP A 88 3.71 -17.23 0.91
CA ASP A 88 3.54 -17.76 -0.45
C ASP A 88 4.84 -17.62 -1.28
N TYR A 89 4.85 -18.30 -2.44
CA TYR A 89 6.05 -18.40 -3.27
C TYR A 89 6.58 -17.03 -3.75
N ASP A 90 5.68 -16.08 -4.00
CA ASP A 90 5.99 -14.72 -4.43
C ASP A 90 6.31 -13.75 -3.27
N GLU A 91 6.15 -14.19 -2.01
CA GLU A 91 6.59 -13.42 -0.84
C GLU A 91 8.06 -13.65 -0.46
N ALA A 92 8.69 -14.68 -1.04
CA ALA A 92 10.07 -15.07 -0.75
C ALA A 92 11.06 -14.59 -1.82
N PRO A 93 12.36 -14.40 -1.48
CA PRO A 93 12.94 -14.52 -0.15
C PRO A 93 12.79 -13.25 0.68
N GLU A 94 12.81 -13.40 2.00
CA GLU A 94 13.00 -12.27 2.91
C GLU A 94 14.34 -11.57 2.60
N HIS A 95 14.31 -10.25 2.46
CA HIS A 95 15.50 -9.44 2.17
C HIS A 95 15.41 -8.04 2.79
N GLN A 96 16.56 -7.40 3.00
CA GLN A 96 16.62 -6.05 3.56
C GLN A 96 16.37 -5.00 2.48
N VAL A 97 15.53 -4.02 2.79
CA VAL A 97 15.25 -2.85 1.93
C VAL A 97 15.41 -1.59 2.77
N TYR A 98 16.24 -0.65 2.31
CA TYR A 98 16.28 0.71 2.87
C TYR A 98 15.23 1.61 2.19
N LEU A 99 14.40 2.29 2.98
CA LEU A 99 13.48 3.32 2.51
C LEU A 99 13.80 4.67 3.15
N ALA A 100 13.65 5.74 2.37
CA ALA A 100 13.60 7.10 2.91
C ALA A 100 12.27 7.33 3.63
N THR A 101 12.17 8.40 4.42
CA THR A 101 10.92 8.78 5.08
C THR A 101 9.83 9.03 4.03
N VAL A 102 8.66 8.45 4.26
CA VAL A 102 7.46 8.69 3.45
C VAL A 102 6.27 9.01 4.36
N TYR A 103 5.21 9.56 3.78
CA TYR A 103 3.93 9.74 4.46
C TYR A 103 2.88 8.92 3.72
N ILE A 104 2.06 8.18 4.46
CA ILE A 104 0.96 7.36 3.92
C ILE A 104 -0.34 7.78 4.60
N ASP A 105 -1.43 7.83 3.83
CA ASP A 105 -2.75 8.15 4.36
C ASP A 105 -3.09 7.22 5.54
N LYS A 106 -3.63 7.79 6.62
CA LYS A 106 -3.93 7.05 7.86
C LYS A 106 -4.98 5.95 7.71
N HIS A 107 -5.86 6.10 6.73
CA HIS A 107 -6.97 5.19 6.41
C HIS A 107 -7.10 5.10 4.88
N GLU A 108 -7.83 4.12 4.39
CA GLU A 108 -8.22 4.03 2.99
C GLU A 108 -9.01 5.27 2.52
N VAL A 109 -9.04 5.51 1.22
CA VAL A 109 -9.85 6.59 0.62
C VAL A 109 -11.32 6.17 0.64
N THR A 110 -12.21 6.99 1.18
CA THR A 110 -13.66 6.71 1.18
C THR A 110 -14.31 7.02 -0.16
N GLN A 111 -15.46 6.41 -0.41
CA GLN A 111 -16.33 6.68 -1.57
C GLN A 111 -16.64 8.19 -1.69
N ALA A 112 -16.97 8.86 -0.59
CA ALA A 112 -17.27 10.29 -0.57
C ALA A 112 -16.09 11.15 -1.01
N GLU A 113 -14.87 10.80 -0.57
CA GLU A 113 -13.66 11.53 -0.91
C GLU A 113 -13.25 11.31 -2.35
N TYR A 114 -13.32 10.08 -2.84
CA TYR A 114 -13.08 9.77 -4.25
C TYR A 114 -14.12 10.45 -5.15
N ASP A 115 -15.38 10.52 -4.71
CA ASP A 115 -16.44 11.24 -5.42
C ASP A 115 -16.15 12.75 -5.58
N ARG A 116 -15.38 13.37 -4.67
CA ARG A 116 -14.91 14.77 -4.85
C ARG A 116 -14.01 14.88 -6.08
N PHE A 117 -13.06 13.96 -6.22
CA PHE A 117 -12.17 13.88 -7.38
C PHE A 117 -12.95 13.64 -8.67
N VAL A 118 -13.88 12.69 -8.67
CA VAL A 118 -14.74 12.39 -9.83
C VAL A 118 -15.51 13.64 -10.28
N ARG A 119 -16.13 14.36 -9.35
CA ARG A 119 -16.85 15.62 -9.66
C ARG A 119 -15.92 16.72 -10.17
N ALA A 120 -14.75 16.89 -9.55
CA ALA A 120 -13.79 17.93 -9.92
C ALA A 120 -13.19 17.69 -11.32
N THR A 121 -12.95 16.43 -11.67
CA THR A 121 -12.28 16.05 -12.93
C THR A 121 -13.23 15.59 -14.03
N LYS A 122 -14.53 15.43 -13.72
CA LYS A 122 -15.56 14.88 -14.62
C LYS A 122 -15.23 13.49 -15.16
N ARG A 123 -14.48 12.69 -14.38
CA ARG A 123 -14.18 11.29 -14.69
C ARG A 123 -15.42 10.40 -14.49
N GLY A 124 -15.35 9.16 -14.99
CA GLY A 124 -16.34 8.13 -14.71
C GLY A 124 -16.28 7.70 -13.24
N LYS A 125 -17.41 7.26 -12.69
CA LYS A 125 -17.43 6.62 -11.37
C LYS A 125 -16.79 5.22 -11.45
N PRO A 126 -16.19 4.75 -10.36
CA PRO A 126 -15.72 3.37 -10.25
C PRO A 126 -16.85 2.38 -10.54
N PHE A 127 -16.50 1.22 -11.10
CA PHE A 127 -17.43 0.17 -11.46
C PHE A 127 -17.02 -1.12 -10.76
N VAL A 128 -17.96 -1.72 -10.01
CA VAL A 128 -17.79 -3.03 -9.39
C VAL A 128 -18.53 -4.05 -10.25
N PRO A 129 -17.84 -4.86 -11.06
CA PRO A 129 -18.48 -5.70 -12.07
C PRO A 129 -19.20 -6.93 -11.50
N VAL A 130 -18.79 -7.42 -10.33
CA VAL A 130 -19.26 -8.68 -9.77
C VAL A 130 -19.56 -8.47 -8.29
N PHE A 131 -20.85 -8.48 -7.93
CA PHE A 131 -21.32 -8.52 -6.55
C PHE A 131 -22.69 -9.20 -6.54
N ASP A 132 -22.80 -10.32 -5.83
CA ASP A 132 -23.99 -11.20 -5.89
C ASP A 132 -25.20 -10.64 -5.12
N ASP A 133 -24.97 -9.67 -4.24
CA ASP A 133 -26.02 -8.99 -3.45
C ASP A 133 -26.24 -7.55 -3.97
N ASP A 134 -27.06 -6.78 -3.26
CA ASP A 134 -27.31 -5.37 -3.56
C ASP A 134 -26.03 -4.53 -3.40
N ILE A 135 -25.49 -4.08 -4.54
CA ILE A 135 -24.31 -3.21 -4.63
C ILE A 135 -24.43 -1.93 -3.79
N SER A 136 -25.65 -1.45 -3.51
CA SER A 136 -25.85 -0.27 -2.65
C SER A 136 -25.29 -0.46 -1.23
N LYS A 137 -25.13 -1.71 -0.79
CA LYS A 137 -24.58 -2.07 0.53
C LYS A 137 -23.10 -1.73 0.67
N ILE A 138 -22.36 -1.68 -0.44
CA ILE A 138 -20.91 -1.41 -0.50
C ILE A 138 -20.58 -0.05 -1.15
N LEU A 139 -21.55 0.64 -1.73
CA LEU A 139 -21.38 1.96 -2.35
C LEU A 139 -21.80 3.14 -1.45
N LYS A 140 -21.65 2.99 -0.13
CA LYS A 140 -22.02 4.05 0.82
C LYS A 140 -20.90 5.09 0.97
N PRO A 141 -21.20 6.39 1.12
CA PRO A 141 -20.21 7.46 1.15
C PRO A 141 -19.06 7.26 2.15
N GLU A 142 -19.34 6.66 3.29
CA GLU A 142 -18.41 6.43 4.40
C GLU A 142 -17.53 5.18 4.28
N LEU A 143 -17.80 4.31 3.31
CA LEU A 143 -17.04 3.08 3.09
C LEU A 143 -15.84 3.33 2.17
N ALA A 144 -14.87 2.42 2.19
CA ALA A 144 -13.71 2.45 1.29
C ALA A 144 -14.15 2.52 -0.18
N ALA A 145 -13.48 3.38 -0.95
CA ALA A 145 -13.66 3.47 -2.38
C ALA A 145 -13.10 2.21 -3.04
N MET A 146 -13.84 1.63 -3.98
CA MET A 146 -13.47 0.40 -4.67
C MET A 146 -13.93 0.42 -6.14
N GLY A 147 -13.46 -0.55 -6.93
CA GLY A 147 -13.89 -0.69 -8.34
C GLY A 147 -13.20 0.28 -9.31
N MET A 148 -12.00 0.76 -8.97
CA MET A 148 -11.20 1.62 -9.84
C MET A 148 -9.97 0.90 -10.38
N SER A 149 -9.49 1.31 -11.55
CA SER A 149 -8.23 0.84 -12.09
C SER A 149 -7.04 1.44 -11.32
N TRP A 150 -5.86 0.82 -11.44
CA TRP A 150 -4.61 1.42 -10.97
C TRP A 150 -4.41 2.84 -11.52
N SER A 151 -4.73 3.07 -12.80
CA SER A 151 -4.56 4.37 -13.44
C SER A 151 -5.49 5.45 -12.87
N ASP A 152 -6.66 5.06 -12.39
CA ASP A 152 -7.60 5.95 -11.72
C ASP A 152 -7.16 6.26 -10.30
N ALA A 153 -6.65 5.25 -9.56
CA ALA A 153 -6.07 5.44 -8.24
C ALA A 153 -4.85 6.38 -8.29
N ALA A 154 -3.94 6.17 -9.25
CA ALA A 154 -2.80 7.04 -9.48
C ALA A 154 -3.23 8.48 -9.84
N ALA A 155 -4.28 8.64 -10.66
CA ALA A 155 -4.81 9.94 -11.01
C ALA A 155 -5.47 10.65 -9.81
N TYR A 156 -6.14 9.91 -8.93
CA TYR A 156 -6.67 10.45 -7.67
C TYR A 156 -5.53 10.97 -6.80
N CYS A 157 -4.49 10.16 -6.57
CA CYS A 157 -3.33 10.56 -5.77
C CYS A 157 -2.68 11.82 -6.35
N GLN A 158 -2.47 11.89 -7.67
CA GLN A 158 -1.91 13.07 -8.32
C GLN A 158 -2.79 14.31 -8.13
N TRP A 159 -4.11 14.18 -8.27
CA TRP A 159 -5.06 15.27 -8.02
C TRP A 159 -5.02 15.76 -6.57
N ALA A 160 -4.80 14.85 -5.62
CA ALA A 160 -4.66 15.13 -4.20
C ALA A 160 -3.26 15.64 -3.78
N GLY A 161 -2.34 15.86 -4.75
CA GLY A 161 -0.95 16.28 -4.45
C GLY A 161 -0.06 15.16 -3.90
N LYS A 162 -0.45 13.90 -4.11
CA LYS A 162 0.18 12.67 -3.59
C LYS A 162 0.62 11.75 -4.73
N ARG A 163 1.03 10.53 -4.37
CA ARG A 163 1.27 9.39 -5.27
C ARG A 163 0.82 8.09 -4.61
N LEU A 164 0.72 7.01 -5.38
CA LEU A 164 0.62 5.67 -4.80
C LEU A 164 1.91 5.32 -4.03
N PRO A 165 1.81 4.57 -2.91
CA PRO A 165 2.98 3.99 -2.27
C PRO A 165 3.55 2.91 -3.17
N THR A 166 4.86 2.68 -3.12
CA THR A 166 5.42 1.43 -3.68
C THR A 166 5.06 0.25 -2.76
N GLU A 167 5.10 -0.97 -3.28
CA GLU A 167 4.87 -2.18 -2.48
C GLU A 167 5.77 -2.24 -1.22
N ALA A 168 7.05 -1.89 -1.35
CA ALA A 168 7.96 -1.86 -0.21
C ALA A 168 7.58 -0.81 0.84
N GLU A 169 7.09 0.36 0.42
CA GLU A 169 6.61 1.41 1.34
C GLU A 169 5.34 0.96 2.06
N TRP A 170 4.41 0.32 1.33
CA TRP A 170 3.18 -0.24 1.90
C TRP A 170 3.48 -1.35 2.91
N GLU A 171 4.35 -2.30 2.55
CA GLU A 171 4.73 -3.40 3.47
C GLU A 171 5.47 -2.85 4.70
N LYS A 172 6.41 -1.91 4.54
CA LYS A 172 7.06 -1.28 5.70
C LYS A 172 6.01 -0.64 6.58
N ALA A 173 5.07 0.11 6.03
CA ALA A 173 4.03 0.80 6.80
C ALA A 173 3.09 -0.16 7.56
N ALA A 174 2.83 -1.34 7.00
CA ALA A 174 2.05 -2.40 7.64
C ALA A 174 2.85 -3.12 8.74
N LYS A 175 4.05 -3.62 8.41
CA LYS A 175 4.85 -4.55 9.24
C LYS A 175 5.75 -3.87 10.26
N GLY A 176 6.20 -2.67 9.93
CA GLY A 176 7.30 -1.96 10.60
C GLY A 176 8.66 -2.64 10.39
N GLU A 177 9.62 -2.29 11.24
CA GLU A 177 10.99 -2.86 11.20
C GLU A 177 11.10 -4.22 11.90
N GLY A 178 10.01 -4.72 12.47
CA GLY A 178 9.93 -5.99 13.18
C GLY A 178 9.62 -7.17 12.27
N ASN A 179 9.51 -8.36 12.87
CA ASN A 179 9.15 -9.60 12.17
C ASN A 179 7.71 -10.03 12.46
N ARG A 180 6.77 -9.07 12.38
CA ARG A 180 5.36 -9.30 12.73
C ARG A 180 4.64 -10.06 11.63
N LYS A 181 3.73 -10.95 12.00
CA LYS A 181 2.85 -11.65 11.05
C LYS A 181 1.71 -10.77 10.54
N TYR A 182 1.15 -9.94 11.41
CA TYR A 182 0.08 -8.98 11.13
C TYR A 182 0.53 -7.58 11.55
N PRO A 183 -0.11 -6.50 11.05
CA PRO A 183 0.28 -5.13 11.44
C PRO A 183 0.33 -4.90 12.96
N TRP A 184 -0.59 -5.51 13.69
CA TRP A 184 -0.70 -5.40 15.15
C TRP A 184 0.11 -6.43 15.94
N GLY A 185 0.77 -7.40 15.30
CA GLY A 185 1.56 -8.45 15.97
C GLY A 185 1.36 -9.84 15.38
N ASP A 186 1.50 -10.89 16.18
CA ASP A 186 1.58 -12.27 15.68
C ASP A 186 0.31 -13.11 15.88
N THR A 187 -0.68 -12.56 16.60
CA THR A 187 -1.95 -13.24 16.91
C THR A 187 -3.10 -12.50 16.26
N LEU A 188 -3.85 -13.22 15.43
CA LEU A 188 -5.12 -12.76 14.88
C LEU A 188 -6.25 -13.09 15.86
N THR A 189 -7.01 -12.07 16.23
CA THR A 189 -8.26 -12.17 16.97
C THR A 189 -9.35 -11.46 16.18
N PRO A 190 -10.64 -11.80 16.40
CA PRO A 190 -11.73 -10.98 15.89
C PRO A 190 -11.55 -9.51 16.31
N MET A 191 -12.08 -8.58 15.53
CA MET A 191 -12.04 -7.12 15.79
C MET A 191 -10.69 -6.41 15.56
N GLN A 192 -9.73 -7.03 14.87
CA GLN A 192 -8.48 -6.36 14.46
C GLN A 192 -8.49 -5.96 12.97
N ALA A 193 -9.28 -6.63 12.15
CA ALA A 193 -9.42 -6.34 10.74
C ALA A 193 -10.80 -6.81 10.27
N ASN A 194 -11.26 -6.25 9.15
CA ASN A 194 -12.40 -6.78 8.40
C ASN A 194 -11.91 -7.89 7.48
N LEU A 195 -12.21 -9.14 7.79
CA LEU A 195 -11.74 -10.33 7.07
C LEU A 195 -12.93 -11.17 6.57
N ASP A 196 -12.66 -12.25 5.84
CA ASP A 196 -13.71 -13.15 5.38
C ASP A 196 -14.52 -13.73 6.56
N GLY A 197 -15.84 -13.67 6.46
CA GLY A 197 -16.78 -14.02 7.53
C GLY A 197 -17.58 -12.83 8.05
N GLU A 198 -18.11 -12.96 9.27
CA GLU A 198 -18.88 -11.89 9.95
C GLU A 198 -18.45 -11.72 11.43
N GLU A 199 -17.36 -12.36 11.86
CA GLU A 199 -16.91 -12.39 13.26
C GLU A 199 -16.43 -11.03 13.76
N ASP A 200 -15.98 -10.17 12.86
CA ASP A 200 -15.58 -8.78 13.12
C ASP A 200 -16.76 -7.79 13.14
N GLY A 201 -17.99 -8.28 12.89
CA GLY A 201 -19.22 -7.51 12.88
C GLY A 201 -19.58 -6.87 11.53
N TYR A 202 -18.81 -7.12 10.48
CA TYR A 202 -19.04 -6.59 9.14
C TYR A 202 -19.18 -7.71 8.12
N LYS A 203 -20.32 -7.73 7.41
CA LYS A 203 -20.57 -8.72 6.35
C LYS A 203 -19.82 -8.41 5.03
N TYR A 204 -19.54 -7.13 4.79
CA TYR A 204 -18.95 -6.66 3.54
C TYR A 204 -17.76 -5.74 3.83
N LEU A 205 -17.99 -4.43 3.85
CA LEU A 205 -16.98 -3.44 4.17
C LEU A 205 -17.23 -2.84 5.55
N ALA A 206 -16.15 -2.55 6.25
CA ALA A 206 -16.14 -1.69 7.40
C ALA A 206 -15.82 -0.24 6.96
N PRO A 207 -16.36 0.78 7.63
CA PRO A 207 -15.84 2.13 7.49
C PRO A 207 -14.34 2.16 7.83
N PRO A 208 -13.48 2.80 7.01
CA PRO A 208 -12.06 2.89 7.31
C PRO A 208 -11.81 3.49 8.70
N GLY A 209 -10.81 2.97 9.40
CA GLY A 209 -10.49 3.38 10.77
C GLY A 209 -11.30 2.69 11.88
N LYS A 210 -12.07 1.65 11.55
CA LYS A 210 -12.95 1.01 12.54
C LYS A 210 -12.22 0.18 13.59
N PHE A 211 -11.11 -0.46 13.22
CA PHE A 211 -10.40 -1.43 14.06
C PHE A 211 -9.20 -0.80 14.76
N GLU A 212 -9.43 -0.17 15.91
CA GLU A 212 -8.39 0.47 16.74
C GLU A 212 -7.26 -0.48 17.16
N ALA A 213 -7.60 -1.74 17.44
CA ALA A 213 -6.66 -2.80 17.80
C ALA A 213 -5.90 -3.37 16.58
N GLY A 214 -6.33 -3.00 15.36
CA GLY A 214 -5.77 -3.41 14.08
C GLY A 214 -4.67 -2.50 13.54
N ARG A 215 -4.32 -1.44 14.26
CA ARG A 215 -3.34 -0.47 13.75
C ARG A 215 -1.97 -1.09 13.56
N SER A 216 -1.30 -0.64 12.50
CA SER A 216 0.12 -0.92 12.26
C SER A 216 1.02 -0.33 13.35
N PRO A 217 2.32 -0.68 13.39
CA PRO A 217 3.25 -0.12 14.37
C PRO A 217 3.44 1.40 14.27
N TYR A 218 3.04 1.98 13.13
CA TYR A 218 3.08 3.42 12.87
C TYR A 218 1.71 4.10 13.06
N GLY A 219 0.66 3.35 13.37
CA GLY A 219 -0.68 3.87 13.65
C GLY A 219 -1.62 3.94 12.46
N LEU A 220 -1.26 3.32 11.32
CA LEU A 220 -2.13 3.20 10.15
C LEU A 220 -3.20 2.15 10.39
N TYR A 221 -4.39 2.38 9.89
CA TYR A 221 -5.51 1.44 9.95
C TYR A 221 -5.60 0.63 8.68
N ASP A 222 -6.32 -0.49 8.75
CA ASP A 222 -6.79 -1.26 7.60
C ASP A 222 -5.69 -1.80 6.66
N MET A 223 -4.42 -1.74 7.08
CA MET A 223 -3.27 -2.36 6.40
C MET A 223 -3.36 -3.90 6.27
N ALA A 224 -4.43 -4.50 6.80
CA ALA A 224 -4.83 -5.88 6.56
C ALA A 224 -6.36 -5.96 6.56
N GLY A 225 -6.94 -6.51 5.49
CA GLY A 225 -8.39 -6.67 5.34
C GLY A 225 -9.06 -5.50 4.61
N ASN A 226 -10.38 -5.43 4.74
CA ASN A 226 -11.28 -4.45 4.11
C ASN A 226 -11.24 -4.41 2.56
N VAL A 227 -10.29 -3.71 1.93
CA VAL A 227 -10.11 -3.72 0.48
C VAL A 227 -8.65 -3.92 0.07
N ALA A 228 -8.43 -4.45 -1.13
CA ALA A 228 -7.09 -4.49 -1.70
C ALA A 228 -6.66 -3.07 -2.13
N GLU A 229 -5.42 -2.72 -1.84
CA GLU A 229 -4.86 -1.39 -2.08
C GLU A 229 -3.89 -1.39 -3.27
N TRP A 230 -4.00 -0.39 -4.15
CA TRP A 230 -3.09 -0.24 -5.29
C TRP A 230 -1.73 0.32 -4.85
N VAL A 231 -0.64 -0.27 -5.37
CA VAL A 231 0.77 0.15 -5.20
C VAL A 231 1.45 0.40 -6.54
#